data_AF-A0A838T2M0-F1
#
_entry.id   AF-A0A838T2M0-F1
#
_cell.length_a   1.000
_cell.length_b   1.000
_cell.length_c   1.000
_cell.angle_alpha   90.00
_cell.angle_beta   90.00
_cell.angle_gamma   90.00
#
_symmetry.space_group_name_H-M   'P 1'
#
loop_
_entity.id
_entity.type
_entity.pdbx_description
1 polymer ?
#
loop_
_entity_poly.entity_id
_entity_poly.type
_entity_poly.pdbx_seq_one_letter_code
_entity_poly.pdbx_strand_id
1 'polypeptide(L)'
;MIMRLLRSCPSVAVLAFSIVAVACGGGGGTDANPVGPPTAVSALSGSSATVTAGSTAPIALVAKVLDAGGHAVPGATVTWGTSSGSISPATATTDGSGQSTAQWAPGKVAGSQSATASVSGAGAATFTATVTAGPLAKIKLTPDTIKLAAAGTTAQLSAVGLDAFDNNVTEFNPIYTIDD
;
A
#
# COMPACT_ATOMS: atom_id res chain seq x y z
N MET A 1 26.34 77.44 4.07
CA MET A 1 25.43 78.50 4.54
C MET A 1 24.28 77.79 5.25
N ILE A 2 24.45 77.39 6.51
CA ILE A 2 24.20 78.15 7.76
C ILE A 2 22.77 78.70 7.84
N MET A 3 22.17 78.53 9.04
CA MET A 3 20.89 79.07 9.58
C MET A 3 19.71 78.10 9.45
N ARG A 4 19.23 77.33 10.45
CA ARG A 4 19.07 77.45 11.91
C ARG A 4 18.05 78.54 12.33
N LEU A 5 17.04 78.13 13.15
CA LEU A 5 16.09 78.90 14.01
C LEU A 5 14.74 79.31 13.34
N LEU A 6 13.52 79.25 13.93
CA LEU A 6 12.99 79.16 15.32
C LEU A 6 11.61 78.45 15.37
N ARG A 7 11.32 77.61 16.38
CA ARG A 7 10.35 77.79 17.49
C ARG A 7 9.06 78.59 17.18
N SER A 8 7.89 77.95 17.29
CA SER A 8 6.84 78.36 18.26
C SER A 8 5.72 77.32 18.35
N CYS A 9 5.36 76.96 19.58
CA CYS A 9 4.27 76.08 19.95
C CYS A 9 3.31 76.89 20.82
N PRO A 10 1.98 76.73 20.66
CA PRO A 10 1.10 76.83 21.80
C PRO A 10 0.23 75.57 21.94
N SER A 11 0.45 74.91 23.07
CA SER A 11 -0.52 74.31 23.98
C SER A 11 -1.95 74.09 23.46
N VAL A 12 -2.34 72.83 23.27
CA VAL A 12 -3.75 72.42 23.35
C VAL A 12 -3.86 71.19 24.27
N ALA A 13 -4.91 71.25 25.09
CA ALA A 13 -5.20 70.52 26.30
C ALA A 13 -5.10 68.98 26.22
N VAL A 14 -4.51 68.41 27.26
CA VAL A 14 -4.64 67.00 27.63
C VAL A 14 -6.03 66.79 28.23
N LEU A 15 -6.85 65.99 27.55
CA LEU A 15 -8.04 65.37 28.12
C LEU A 15 -7.76 63.87 28.21
N ALA A 16 -7.48 63.42 29.42
CA ALA A 16 -7.40 62.01 29.77
C ALA A 16 -8.82 61.42 29.75
N PHE A 17 -9.03 60.41 28.90
CA PHE A 17 -10.15 59.49 29.02
C PHE A 17 -9.64 58.05 28.92
N SER A 18 -10.14 57.24 29.84
CA SER A 18 -9.73 55.89 30.12
C SER A 18 -9.92 54.91 28.95
N ILE A 19 -9.06 53.90 28.97
CA ILE A 19 -8.85 52.78 28.06
C ILE A 19 -10.12 51.94 27.78
N VAL A 20 -10.35 51.59 26.51
CA VAL A 20 -10.93 50.29 26.11
C VAL A 20 -10.10 49.73 24.95
N ALA A 21 -9.42 48.60 25.20
CA ALA A 21 -8.81 47.78 24.16
C ALA A 21 -9.90 46.92 23.50
N VAL A 22 -10.14 47.09 22.20
CA VAL A 22 -10.79 46.06 21.38
C VAL A 22 -9.70 45.36 20.60
N ALA A 23 -9.28 44.23 21.17
CA ALA A 23 -8.55 43.20 20.49
C ALA A 23 -9.53 42.26 19.74
N CYS A 24 -8.98 41.61 18.72
CA CYS A 24 -9.51 40.45 17.98
C CYS A 24 -10.51 40.73 16.83
N GLY A 25 -9.96 40.74 15.62
CA GLY A 25 -10.66 40.42 14.37
C GLY A 25 -9.98 39.26 13.66
N GLY A 26 -9.58 38.22 14.40
CA GLY A 26 -9.08 36.96 13.84
C GLY A 26 -10.23 35.98 13.62
N GLY A 27 -10.98 36.15 12.55
CA GLY A 27 -12.08 35.27 12.16
C GLY A 27 -11.70 34.36 10.99
N GLY A 28 -10.56 33.67 11.08
CA GLY A 28 -10.19 32.61 10.14
C GLY A 28 -10.90 31.31 10.51
N GLY A 29 -12.23 31.31 10.50
CA GLY A 29 -13.03 30.09 10.65
C GLY A 29 -12.87 29.24 9.40
N THR A 30 -12.00 28.24 9.41
CA THR A 30 -12.17 27.11 8.50
C THR A 30 -13.38 26.34 9.01
N ASP A 31 -14.53 26.52 8.37
CA ASP A 31 -15.72 25.68 8.53
C ASP A 31 -15.42 24.25 8.05
N ALA A 32 -14.46 23.59 8.71
CA ALA A 32 -14.24 22.17 8.55
C ALA A 32 -15.46 21.50 9.18
N ASN A 33 -16.32 20.93 8.35
CA ASN A 33 -17.29 19.96 8.83
C ASN A 33 -16.56 18.98 9.78
N PRO A 34 -16.99 18.83 11.04
CA PRO A 34 -16.24 18.04 12.00
C PRO A 34 -16.14 16.61 11.47
N VAL A 35 -14.90 16.15 11.28
CA VAL A 35 -14.63 14.79 10.81
C VAL A 35 -15.10 13.80 11.86
N GLY A 36 -15.98 12.89 11.45
CA GLY A 36 -16.54 11.86 12.31
C GLY A 36 -15.61 10.66 12.53
N PRO A 37 -16.03 9.68 13.34
CA PRO A 37 -15.27 8.43 13.49
C PRO A 37 -15.16 7.67 12.16
N PRO A 38 -14.10 6.86 11.96
CA PRO A 38 -13.98 5.97 10.82
C PRO A 38 -15.22 5.10 10.64
N THR A 39 -15.77 5.07 9.44
CA THR A 39 -16.94 4.24 9.09
C THR A 39 -16.69 3.36 7.87
N ALA A 40 -15.77 3.76 6.99
CA ALA A 40 -15.40 2.96 5.82
C ALA A 40 -13.89 2.95 5.62
N VAL A 41 -13.36 1.79 5.22
CA VAL A 41 -12.00 1.63 4.71
C VAL A 41 -12.05 0.98 3.32
N SER A 42 -11.26 1.48 2.38
CA SER A 42 -11.18 0.95 1.02
C SER A 42 -9.75 0.86 0.52
N ALA A 43 -9.53 -0.06 -0.42
CA ALA A 43 -8.25 -0.20 -1.12
C ALA A 43 -8.17 0.87 -2.21
N LEU A 44 -7.23 1.82 -2.07
CA LEU A 44 -7.05 2.92 -3.02
C LEU A 44 -6.06 2.56 -4.13
N SER A 45 -4.95 1.90 -3.80
CA SER A 45 -3.97 1.42 -4.79
C SER A 45 -3.15 0.24 -4.29
N GLY A 46 -2.46 -0.45 -5.21
CA GLY A 46 -1.64 -1.62 -4.89
C GLY A 46 -2.40 -2.95 -4.87
N SER A 47 -3.65 -2.97 -5.34
CA SER A 47 -4.42 -4.20 -5.55
C SER A 47 -4.31 -4.67 -7.00
N SER A 48 -4.64 -5.94 -7.25
CA SER A 48 -4.57 -6.61 -8.55
C SER A 48 -3.18 -6.57 -9.22
N ALA A 49 -2.11 -6.51 -8.42
CA ALA A 49 -0.75 -6.54 -8.94
C ALA A 49 -0.36 -7.94 -9.41
N THR A 50 0.55 -8.02 -10.38
CA THR A 50 1.18 -9.29 -10.78
C THR A 50 2.67 -9.20 -10.48
N VAL A 51 3.20 -10.17 -9.74
CA VAL A 51 4.62 -10.24 -9.37
C VAL A 51 5.16 -11.64 -9.62
N THR A 52 6.45 -11.74 -9.89
CA THR A 52 7.12 -13.05 -10.01
C THR A 52 7.48 -13.59 -8.63
N ALA A 53 7.39 -14.91 -8.45
CA ALA A 53 7.80 -15.61 -7.25
C ALA A 53 9.25 -15.23 -6.86
N GLY A 54 9.43 -14.80 -5.60
CA GLY A 54 10.73 -14.34 -5.10
C GLY A 54 11.13 -12.93 -5.51
N SER A 55 10.23 -12.15 -6.12
CA SER A 55 10.44 -10.71 -6.34
C SER A 55 10.86 -10.01 -5.05
N THR A 56 11.93 -9.21 -5.13
CA THR A 56 12.43 -8.39 -4.02
C THR A 56 11.74 -7.03 -3.95
N ALA A 57 10.98 -6.64 -4.98
CA ALA A 57 10.24 -5.40 -5.02
C ALA A 57 8.86 -5.61 -4.36
N PRO A 58 8.60 -4.99 -3.19
CA PRO A 58 7.29 -5.05 -2.56
C PRO A 58 6.26 -4.21 -3.33
N ILE A 59 4.99 -4.57 -3.17
CA ILE A 59 3.83 -3.85 -3.65
C ILE A 59 3.50 -2.73 -2.66
N ALA A 60 3.47 -1.49 -3.15
CA ALA A 60 3.03 -0.34 -2.37
C ALA A 60 1.50 -0.31 -2.27
N LEU A 61 0.98 -0.51 -1.06
CA LEU A 61 -0.43 -0.48 -0.73
C LEU A 61 -0.83 0.89 -0.20
N VAL A 62 -2.01 1.34 -0.61
CA VAL A 62 -2.63 2.55 -0.06
C VAL A 62 -4.08 2.24 0.28
N ALA A 63 -4.45 2.46 1.54
CA ALA A 63 -5.82 2.37 2.02
C ALA A 63 -6.37 3.77 2.28
N LYS A 64 -7.66 3.98 1.99
CA LYS A 64 -8.38 5.22 2.26
C LYS A 64 -9.42 4.97 3.36
N VAL A 65 -9.48 5.87 4.34
CA VAL A 65 -10.44 5.82 5.45
C VAL A 65 -11.35 7.06 5.39
N LEU A 66 -12.65 6.81 5.44
CA LEU A 66 -13.69 7.82 5.39
C LEU A 66 -14.64 7.72 6.59
N ASP A 67 -15.23 8.84 6.99
CA ASP A 67 -16.34 8.89 7.94
C ASP A 67 -17.69 8.65 7.23
N ALA A 68 -18.77 8.62 8.01
CA ALA A 68 -20.13 8.44 7.48
C ALA A 68 -20.60 9.57 6.56
N GLY A 69 -19.99 10.77 6.67
CA GLY A 69 -20.24 11.92 5.81
C GLY A 69 -19.40 11.93 4.53
N GLY A 70 -18.52 10.95 4.33
CA GLY A 70 -17.61 10.87 3.20
C GLY A 70 -16.34 11.73 3.34
N HIS A 71 -16.07 12.29 4.52
CA HIS A 71 -14.85 13.06 4.78
C HIS A 71 -13.68 12.13 5.09
N ALA A 72 -12.49 12.52 4.65
CA ALA A 72 -11.26 11.82 4.98
C ALA A 72 -10.98 11.89 6.49
N VAL A 73 -10.65 10.75 7.10
CA VAL A 73 -10.35 10.67 8.54
C VAL A 73 -8.85 10.64 8.77
N PRO A 74 -8.20 11.74 9.19
CA PRO A 74 -6.79 11.74 9.58
C PRO A 74 -6.57 11.08 10.95
N GLY A 75 -5.39 10.48 11.16
CA GLY A 75 -5.00 9.87 12.43
C GLY A 75 -5.69 8.54 12.76
N ALA A 76 -6.52 7.99 11.87
CA ALA A 76 -7.12 6.68 12.05
C ALA A 76 -6.05 5.58 12.00
N THR A 77 -6.05 4.69 13.00
CA THR A 77 -5.09 3.57 13.03
C THR A 77 -5.54 2.46 12.08
N VAL A 78 -4.69 2.15 11.10
CA VAL A 78 -4.87 1.03 10.16
C VAL A 78 -3.95 -0.10 10.56
N THR A 79 -4.52 -1.30 10.72
CA THR A 79 -3.76 -2.55 10.94
C THR A 79 -3.65 -3.30 9.63
N TRP A 80 -2.41 -3.61 9.24
CA TRP A 80 -2.08 -4.28 8.00
C TRP A 80 -1.80 -5.76 8.25
N GLY A 81 -2.32 -6.60 7.37
CA GLY A 81 -2.13 -8.05 7.42
C GLY A 81 -1.95 -8.65 6.03
N THR A 82 -1.48 -9.90 5.96
CA THR A 82 -1.40 -10.65 4.71
C THR A 82 -1.60 -12.15 4.95
N SER A 83 -2.14 -12.84 3.95
CA SER A 83 -2.26 -14.29 3.94
C SER A 83 -0.92 -14.99 3.68
N SER A 84 0.03 -14.33 3.04
CA SER A 84 1.34 -14.90 2.71
C SER A 84 2.41 -13.82 2.48
N GLY A 85 3.66 -14.17 2.79
CA GLY A 85 4.78 -13.24 2.69
C GLY A 85 4.89 -12.32 3.91
N SER A 86 5.20 -11.04 3.68
CA SER A 86 5.42 -10.07 4.75
C SER A 86 4.87 -8.69 4.39
N ILE A 87 4.41 -7.95 5.39
CA ILE A 87 3.86 -6.59 5.22
C ILE A 87 4.45 -5.66 6.27
N SER A 88 4.83 -4.45 5.85
CA SER A 88 5.44 -3.45 6.74
C SER A 88 5.04 -2.02 6.36
N PRO A 89 4.66 -1.18 7.34
CA PRO A 89 4.52 -1.51 8.75
C PRO A 89 3.26 -2.36 9.01
N ALA A 90 3.24 -3.11 10.11
CA ALA A 90 2.03 -3.84 10.54
C ALA A 90 0.90 -2.91 11.02
N THR A 91 1.24 -1.68 11.42
CA THR A 91 0.28 -0.63 11.78
C THR A 91 0.77 0.73 11.28
N ALA A 92 -0.16 1.57 10.81
CA ALA A 92 0.12 2.94 10.39
C ALA A 92 -1.13 3.81 10.53
N THR A 93 -0.94 5.09 10.84
CA THR A 93 -2.03 6.06 10.92
C THR A 93 -2.30 6.73 9.57
N THR A 94 -3.54 7.12 9.32
CA THR A 94 -3.90 7.89 8.13
C THR A 94 -3.37 9.33 8.17
N ASP A 95 -3.00 9.87 7.02
CA ASP A 95 -2.58 11.26 6.83
C ASP A 95 -3.76 12.25 6.74
N GLY A 96 -3.48 13.53 6.45
CA GLY A 96 -4.49 14.58 6.28
C GLY A 96 -5.52 14.32 5.16
N SER A 97 -5.19 13.42 4.24
CA SER A 97 -6.10 12.95 3.19
C SER A 97 -6.79 11.65 3.57
N GLY A 98 -6.67 11.15 4.80
CA GLY A 98 -7.27 9.90 5.22
C GLY A 98 -6.62 8.66 4.59
N GLN A 99 -5.38 8.77 4.13
CA GLN A 99 -4.66 7.67 3.49
C GLN A 99 -3.62 7.06 4.43
N SER A 100 -3.54 5.73 4.47
CA SER A 100 -2.48 4.98 5.15
C SER A 100 -1.78 4.07 4.15
N THR A 101 -0.48 3.84 4.34
CA THR A 101 0.33 3.08 3.40
C THR A 101 1.08 1.94 4.07
N ALA A 102 1.33 0.88 3.30
CA ALA A 102 2.20 -0.23 3.69
C ALA A 102 2.87 -0.83 2.45
N GLN A 103 3.97 -1.54 2.68
CA GLN A 103 4.69 -2.30 1.67
C GLN A 103 4.43 -3.79 1.90
N TRP A 104 3.91 -4.46 0.89
CA TRP A 104 3.63 -5.89 0.94
C TRP A 104 4.56 -6.65 0.00
N ALA A 105 5.34 -7.57 0.54
CA ALA A 105 6.09 -8.55 -0.23
C ALA A 105 5.32 -9.88 -0.23
N PRO A 106 4.68 -10.28 -1.34
CA PRO A 106 3.99 -11.56 -1.45
C PRO A 106 4.91 -12.76 -1.19
N GLY A 107 4.31 -13.89 -0.81
CA GLY A 107 5.03 -15.15 -0.64
C GLY A 107 5.52 -15.73 -1.98
N LYS A 108 6.39 -16.74 -1.89
CA LYS A 108 7.05 -17.36 -3.05
C LYS A 108 6.20 -18.38 -3.79
N VAL A 109 5.02 -18.71 -3.29
CA VAL A 109 4.12 -19.69 -3.92
C VAL A 109 3.29 -19.00 -4.99
N ALA A 110 3.35 -19.51 -6.21
CA ALA A 110 2.56 -19.01 -7.33
C ALA A 110 1.05 -19.18 -7.06
N GLY A 111 0.27 -18.21 -7.52
CA GLY A 111 -1.17 -18.15 -7.30
C GLY A 111 -1.64 -16.81 -6.76
N SER A 112 -2.94 -16.72 -6.50
CA SER A 112 -3.55 -15.53 -5.90
C SER A 112 -3.22 -15.44 -4.41
N GLN A 113 -2.77 -14.27 -3.97
CA GLN A 113 -2.49 -13.95 -2.59
C GLN A 113 -3.20 -12.65 -2.20
N SER A 114 -3.29 -12.38 -0.90
CA SER A 114 -4.02 -11.22 -0.39
C SER A 114 -3.34 -10.51 0.77
N ALA A 115 -3.57 -9.21 0.84
CA ALA A 115 -3.27 -8.36 1.99
C ALA A 115 -4.54 -7.63 2.45
N THR A 116 -4.57 -7.21 3.71
CA THR A 116 -5.73 -6.54 4.30
C THR A 116 -5.32 -5.28 5.04
N ALA A 117 -6.19 -4.27 5.01
CA ALA A 117 -6.12 -3.06 5.82
C ALA A 117 -7.38 -2.98 6.68
N SER A 118 -7.25 -3.15 7.99
CA SER A 118 -8.36 -3.17 8.94
C SER A 118 -8.35 -1.93 9.82
N VAL A 119 -9.54 -1.36 10.03
CA VAL A 119 -9.75 -0.19 10.88
C VAL A 119 -10.90 -0.47 11.83
N SER A 120 -10.68 -0.27 13.13
CA SER A 120 -11.73 -0.47 14.14
C SER A 120 -12.92 0.44 13.86
N GLY A 121 -14.13 -0.12 13.82
CA GLY A 121 -15.36 0.61 13.51
C GLY A 121 -15.65 0.83 12.01
N ALA A 122 -14.67 0.61 11.12
CA ALA A 122 -14.80 0.84 9.68
C ALA A 122 -14.67 -0.43 8.81
N GLY A 123 -14.30 -1.57 9.41
CA GLY A 123 -14.17 -2.85 8.70
C GLY A 123 -12.77 -3.09 8.15
N ALA A 124 -12.69 -3.80 7.03
CA ALA A 124 -11.42 -4.14 6.37
C ALA A 124 -11.51 -4.02 4.84
N ALA A 125 -10.44 -3.54 4.24
CA ALA A 125 -10.22 -3.55 2.80
C ALA A 125 -9.26 -4.68 2.42
N THR A 126 -9.52 -5.35 1.29
CA THR A 126 -8.68 -6.43 0.77
C THR A 126 -7.95 -5.99 -0.49
N PHE A 127 -6.66 -6.25 -0.53
CA PHE A 127 -5.77 -6.12 -1.67
C PHE A 127 -5.43 -7.50 -2.20
N THR A 128 -5.40 -7.67 -3.51
CA THR A 128 -5.04 -8.95 -4.15
C THR A 128 -3.76 -8.79 -4.97
N ALA A 129 -2.99 -9.86 -5.08
CA ALA A 129 -1.89 -9.95 -6.03
C ALA A 129 -1.82 -11.37 -6.60
N THR A 130 -1.39 -11.48 -7.86
CA THR A 130 -1.10 -12.76 -8.51
C THR A 130 0.41 -12.96 -8.53
N VAL A 131 0.87 -14.02 -7.89
CA VAL A 131 2.26 -14.46 -7.97
C VAL A 131 2.39 -15.43 -9.14
N THR A 132 3.24 -15.11 -10.12
CA THR A 132 3.59 -16.01 -11.23
C THR A 132 4.85 -16.79 -10.92
N ALA A 133 5.00 -17.98 -11.51
CA ALA A 133 6.24 -18.75 -11.39
C ALA A 133 7.42 -17.95 -11.96
N GLY A 134 8.58 -18.12 -11.34
CA GLY A 134 9.84 -17.56 -11.82
C GLY A 134 10.38 -18.26 -13.06
N PRO A 135 11.61 -17.89 -13.48
CA PRO A 135 12.32 -18.60 -14.54
C PRO A 135 12.43 -20.10 -14.24
N LEU A 136 12.38 -20.91 -15.30
CA LEU A 136 12.58 -22.35 -15.22
C LEU A 136 13.94 -22.66 -14.58
N ALA A 137 13.92 -23.46 -13.51
CA ALA A 137 15.12 -23.86 -12.77
C ALA A 137 15.32 -25.38 -12.72
N LYS A 138 14.22 -26.16 -12.77
CA LYS A 138 14.25 -27.62 -12.69
C LYS A 138 13.24 -28.22 -13.66
N ILE A 139 13.54 -29.41 -14.16
CA ILE A 139 12.58 -30.25 -14.89
C ILE A 139 12.37 -31.51 -14.06
N LYS A 140 11.11 -31.81 -13.75
CA LYS A 140 10.72 -33.03 -13.06
C LYS A 140 10.08 -33.98 -14.06
N LEU A 141 10.65 -35.17 -14.22
CA LEU A 141 10.08 -36.26 -15.01
C LEU A 141 9.21 -37.16 -14.12
N THR A 142 8.12 -37.69 -14.66
CA THR A 142 7.26 -38.66 -13.99
C THR A 142 6.73 -39.68 -15.00
N PRO A 143 7.06 -40.98 -14.87
CA PRO A 143 8.05 -41.54 -13.94
C PRO A 143 9.48 -41.08 -14.28
N ASP A 144 10.38 -41.10 -13.29
CA ASP A 144 11.81 -40.78 -13.46
C ASP A 144 12.60 -41.95 -14.07
N THR A 145 12.10 -43.18 -13.90
CA THR A 145 12.65 -44.40 -14.49
C THR A 145 11.55 -45.20 -15.17
N ILE A 146 11.80 -45.64 -16.39
CA ILE A 146 10.94 -46.57 -17.12
C ILE A 146 11.67 -47.89 -17.29
N LYS A 147 10.99 -49.00 -16.96
CA LYS A 147 11.46 -50.36 -17.26
C LYS A 147 10.46 -51.03 -18.20
N LEU A 148 10.91 -51.38 -19.39
CA LEU A 148 10.12 -52.09 -20.38
C LEU A 148 10.47 -53.58 -20.31
N ALA A 149 9.47 -54.44 -20.07
CA ALA A 149 9.69 -55.86 -19.80
C ALA A 149 9.70 -56.75 -21.05
N ALA A 150 9.16 -56.26 -22.18
CA ALA A 150 9.11 -57.00 -23.43
C ALA A 150 9.18 -56.08 -24.64
N ALA A 151 9.64 -56.61 -25.78
CA ALA A 151 9.59 -55.89 -27.05
C ALA A 151 8.13 -55.52 -27.39
N GLY A 152 7.91 -54.25 -27.79
CA GLY A 152 6.59 -53.73 -28.12
C GLY A 152 5.81 -53.14 -26.93
N THR A 153 6.32 -53.17 -25.70
CA THR A 153 5.69 -52.44 -24.57
C THR A 153 5.98 -50.95 -24.65
N THR A 154 4.97 -50.13 -24.33
CA THR A 154 5.10 -48.67 -24.26
C THR A 154 4.96 -48.17 -22.82
N ALA A 155 5.49 -46.98 -22.56
CA ALA A 155 5.32 -46.28 -21.30
C ALA A 155 5.02 -44.80 -21.57
N GLN A 156 4.27 -44.19 -20.65
CA GLN A 156 4.01 -42.76 -20.67
C GLN A 156 4.97 -42.08 -19.71
N LEU A 157 5.44 -40.90 -20.10
CA LEU A 157 6.19 -40.00 -19.23
C LEU A 157 5.69 -38.58 -19.43
N SER A 158 5.81 -37.79 -18.37
CA SER A 158 5.49 -36.37 -18.38
C SER A 158 6.65 -35.59 -17.77
N ALA A 159 6.99 -34.47 -18.37
CA ALA A 159 7.93 -33.50 -17.83
C ALA A 159 7.17 -32.24 -17.39
N VAL A 160 7.45 -31.80 -16.16
CA VAL A 160 6.94 -30.54 -15.62
C VAL A 160 8.13 -29.62 -15.35
N GLY A 161 8.05 -28.41 -15.87
CA GLY A 161 9.00 -27.34 -15.57
C GLY A 161 8.66 -26.68 -14.24
N LEU A 162 9.65 -26.55 -13.35
CA LEU A 162 9.52 -25.91 -12.05
C LEU A 162 10.51 -24.74 -11.94
N ASP A 163 10.10 -23.68 -11.24
CA ASP A 163 11.00 -22.59 -10.88
C ASP A 163 11.88 -22.95 -9.66
N ALA A 164 12.69 -21.99 -9.20
CA ALA A 164 13.58 -22.18 -8.04
C ALA A 164 12.83 -22.43 -6.71
N PHE A 165 11.53 -22.13 -6.66
CA PHE A 165 10.65 -22.27 -5.51
C PHE A 165 9.63 -23.41 -5.67
N ASP A 166 9.85 -24.29 -6.65
CA ASP A 166 9.00 -25.44 -6.98
C ASP A 166 7.58 -25.06 -7.47
N ASN A 167 7.41 -23.86 -8.03
CA ASN A 167 6.18 -23.48 -8.74
C ASN A 167 6.20 -23.98 -10.19
N ASN A 168 5.05 -24.43 -10.70
CA ASN A 168 4.91 -24.83 -12.10
C ASN A 168 5.08 -23.66 -13.07
N VAL A 169 6.06 -23.79 -13.98
CA VAL A 169 6.25 -22.85 -15.08
C VAL A 169 5.28 -23.20 -16.20
N THR A 170 4.29 -22.34 -16.44
CA THR A 170 3.20 -22.61 -17.38
C THR A 170 3.59 -22.52 -18.85
N GLU A 171 4.72 -21.88 -19.17
CA GLU A 171 5.24 -21.71 -20.54
C GLU A 171 6.30 -22.77 -20.90
N PHE A 172 6.37 -23.85 -20.13
CA PHE A 172 7.32 -24.93 -20.38
C PHE A 172 6.80 -25.92 -21.43
N ASN A 173 7.48 -26.00 -22.57
CA ASN A 173 7.15 -26.89 -23.68
C ASN A 173 8.29 -27.92 -23.89
N PRO A 174 8.23 -29.11 -23.25
CA PRO A 174 9.28 -30.11 -23.35
C PRO A 174 9.33 -30.77 -24.73
N ILE A 175 10.54 -31.05 -25.20
CA ILE A 175 10.79 -31.94 -26.34
C ILE A 175 11.39 -33.23 -25.80
N TYR A 176 10.86 -34.37 -26.22
CA TYR A 176 11.34 -35.69 -25.83
C TYR A 176 12.12 -36.31 -26.99
N THR A 177 13.33 -36.78 -26.69
CA THR A 177 14.18 -37.52 -27.61
C THR A 177 14.69 -38.76 -26.91
N ILE A 178 15.00 -39.79 -27.69
CA ILE A 178 15.63 -41.02 -27.21
C ILE A 178 16.98 -41.05 -27.92
N ASP A 179 18.06 -41.07 -27.14
CA ASP A 179 19.41 -41.31 -27.67
C ASP A 179 19.58 -42.81 -27.91
N ASP A 180 20.18 -43.16 -29.05
CA ASP A 180 20.41 -44.53 -29.53
C ASP A 180 21.72 -45.16 -29.05
#